data_AF-A0A380DPP6-F1
#
_entry.id   AF-A0A380DPP6-F1
#
_cell.length_a   1.000
_cell.length_b   1.000
_cell.length_c   1.000
_cell.angle_alpha   90.00
_cell.angle_beta   90.00
_cell.angle_gamma   90.00
#
_symmetry.space_group_name_H-M   'P 1'
#
loop_
_entity.id
_entity.type
_entity.pdbx_description
1 polymer ?
#
loop_
_entity_poly.entity_id
_entity_poly.type
_entity_poly.pdbx_seq_one_letter_code
_entity_poly.pdbx_strand_id
1 'polypeptide(L)'
;MDAIVAQGSEAGGHRGSFLKPKNQLPMVGTISLVPQIVDVVSIPVIAAGGIMDGRRVLASIVLGAEGVQMGTAFLTSRDSNASELLRDAIINSKETDTVVTKAFSGKLARGINNRFIEEMSHTKATSQIIQYKMS
;
A
#
# COMPACT_ATOMS: atom_id res chain seq x y z
N MET A 1 4.18 -13.15 18.52
CA MET A 1 3.54 -12.65 17.29
C MET A 1 2.81 -13.84 16.72
N ASP A 2 1.50 -13.73 16.58
CA ASP A 2 0.63 -14.90 16.33
C ASP A 2 0.30 -15.09 14.84
N ALA A 3 0.53 -14.05 14.03
CA ALA A 3 0.40 -14.07 12.58
C ALA A 3 1.25 -12.96 11.94
N ILE A 4 1.50 -13.07 10.64
CA ILE A 4 2.18 -12.06 9.83
C ILE A 4 1.25 -11.57 8.71
N VAL A 5 1.12 -10.26 8.55
CA VAL A 5 0.46 -9.67 7.38
C VAL A 5 1.50 -9.37 6.30
N ALA A 6 1.46 -10.14 5.22
CA ALA A 6 2.34 -9.99 4.06
C ALA A 6 1.80 -8.90 3.11
N GLN A 7 2.25 -7.66 3.31
CA GLN A 7 1.81 -6.52 2.49
C GLN A 7 2.65 -6.36 1.20
N GLY A 8 2.06 -6.71 0.05
CA GLY A 8 2.69 -6.55 -1.26
C GLY A 8 2.77 -5.10 -1.77
N SER A 9 3.33 -4.92 -2.96
CA SER A 9 3.49 -3.63 -3.62
C SER A 9 2.19 -3.01 -4.12
N GLU A 10 1.17 -3.84 -4.32
CA GLU A 10 -0.17 -3.49 -4.80
C GLU A 10 -1.05 -2.88 -3.69
N ALA A 11 -0.66 -3.03 -2.42
CA ALA A 11 -1.44 -2.52 -1.30
C ALA A 11 -1.61 -0.99 -1.37
N GLY A 12 -2.85 -0.54 -1.18
CA GLY A 12 -3.20 0.86 -0.98
C GLY A 12 -2.78 1.37 0.41
N GLY A 13 -2.74 2.68 0.57
CA GLY A 13 -2.40 3.31 1.85
C GLY A 13 -0.93 3.14 2.22
N HIS A 14 -0.62 3.31 3.51
CA HIS A 14 0.76 3.29 4.01
C HIS A 14 1.43 1.93 3.83
N ARG A 15 2.71 1.98 3.41
CA ARG A 15 3.57 0.80 3.42
C ARG A 15 4.04 0.49 4.84
N GLY A 16 3.93 -0.77 5.25
CA GLY A 16 4.39 -1.29 6.54
C GLY A 16 5.91 -1.47 6.65
N SER A 17 6.70 -0.83 5.79
CA SER A 17 8.16 -0.97 5.80
C SER A 17 8.75 -0.33 7.06
N PHE A 18 9.55 -1.10 7.82
CA PHE A 18 10.19 -0.63 9.05
C PHE A 18 11.37 0.32 8.81
N LEU A 19 12.20 0.02 7.81
CA LEU A 19 13.42 0.75 7.52
C LEU A 19 13.24 1.69 6.33
N LYS A 20 13.96 2.81 6.35
CA LYS A 20 14.08 3.68 5.19
C LYS A 20 14.86 2.93 4.10
N PRO A 21 14.33 2.82 2.87
CA PRO A 21 15.06 2.20 1.77
C PRO A 21 16.33 3.00 1.50
N LYS A 22 17.49 2.32 1.47
CA LYS A 22 18.78 2.95 1.23
C LYS A 22 18.98 3.33 -0.24
N ASN A 23 18.56 2.46 -1.17
CA ASN A 23 18.83 2.61 -2.61
C ASN A 23 17.54 2.58 -3.45
N GLN A 24 16.69 1.57 -3.25
CA GLN A 24 15.46 1.38 -4.02
C GLN A 24 14.29 1.06 -3.11
N LEU A 25 13.08 1.47 -3.51
CA LEU A 25 11.85 1.10 -2.82
C LEU A 25 11.62 -0.41 -3.02
N PRO A 26 11.48 -1.21 -1.94
CA PRO A 26 11.12 -2.61 -2.07
C PRO A 26 9.66 -2.71 -2.55
N MET A 27 9.51 -3.14 -3.81
CA MET A 27 8.24 -3.22 -4.54
C MET A 27 7.87 -4.67 -4.89
N VAL A 28 8.15 -5.61 -3.99
CA VAL A 28 7.78 -7.02 -4.17
C VAL A 28 6.25 -7.14 -4.21
N GLY A 29 5.72 -7.75 -5.27
CA GLY A 29 4.29 -7.98 -5.44
C GLY A 29 3.75 -9.08 -4.52
N THR A 30 2.46 -9.04 -4.23
CA THR A 30 1.78 -9.95 -3.28
C THR A 30 1.96 -11.42 -3.70
N ILE A 31 1.86 -11.71 -5.00
CA ILE A 31 2.03 -13.06 -5.54
C ILE A 31 3.43 -13.64 -5.24
N SER A 32 4.48 -12.80 -5.29
CA SER A 32 5.84 -13.24 -4.99
C SER A 32 6.15 -13.22 -3.49
N LEU A 33 5.63 -12.23 -2.77
CA LEU A 33 5.94 -12.00 -1.36
C LEU A 33 5.35 -13.07 -0.46
N VAL A 34 4.10 -13.46 -0.68
CA VAL A 34 3.38 -14.42 0.17
C VAL A 34 4.12 -15.76 0.28
N PRO A 35 4.40 -16.49 -0.81
CA PRO A 35 5.06 -17.80 -0.70
C PRO A 35 6.47 -17.69 -0.09
N GLN A 36 7.22 -16.63 -0.42
CA GLN A 36 8.55 -16.40 0.15
C GLN A 36 8.54 -16.27 1.68
N ILE A 37 7.48 -15.68 2.25
CA ILE A 37 7.32 -15.58 3.70
C ILE A 37 6.84 -16.91 4.26
N VAL A 38 5.82 -17.52 3.65
CA VAL A 38 5.26 -18.80 4.09
C VAL A 38 6.34 -19.88 4.20
N ASP A 39 7.26 -19.95 3.24
CA ASP A 39 8.33 -20.96 3.20
C ASP A 39 9.32 -20.86 4.38
N VAL A 40 9.39 -19.71 5.07
CA VAL A 40 10.41 -19.45 6.11
C VAL A 40 9.83 -19.19 7.50
N VAL A 41 8.50 -19.17 7.67
CA VAL A 41 7.85 -18.93 8.96
C VAL A 41 6.96 -20.09 9.36
N SER A 42 6.77 -20.27 10.67
CA SER A 42 5.90 -21.31 11.23
C SER A 42 4.56 -20.78 11.76
N ILE A 43 4.31 -19.48 11.64
CA ILE A 43 3.08 -18.83 12.08
C ILE A 43 2.23 -18.41 10.88
N PRO A 44 0.89 -18.30 11.05
CA PRO A 44 -0.03 -17.94 9.98
C PRO A 44 0.36 -16.68 9.20
N VAL A 45 0.22 -16.75 7.88
CA VAL A 45 0.46 -15.62 6.97
C VAL A 45 -0.85 -15.15 6.37
N ILE A 46 -1.12 -13.85 6.45
CA ILE A 46 -2.29 -13.17 5.89
C ILE A 46 -1.82 -12.35 4.69
N ALA A 47 -2.32 -12.64 3.50
CA ALA A 47 -1.98 -11.90 2.29
C ALA A 47 -2.67 -10.53 2.24
N ALA A 48 -1.94 -9.46 1.91
CA ALA A 48 -2.50 -8.12 1.79
C ALA A 48 -1.94 -7.38 0.58
N GLY A 49 -2.83 -6.88 -0.30
CA GLY A 49 -2.46 -6.06 -1.45
C GLY A 49 -3.13 -6.54 -2.73
N GLY A 50 -3.88 -5.65 -3.39
CA GLY A 50 -4.52 -5.94 -4.68
C GLY A 50 -5.64 -7.01 -4.66
N ILE A 51 -6.02 -7.56 -3.51
CA ILE A 51 -7.07 -8.57 -3.37
C ILE A 51 -8.44 -7.88 -3.39
N MET A 52 -9.21 -8.10 -4.46
CA MET A 52 -10.47 -7.39 -4.74
C MET A 52 -11.66 -8.33 -4.98
N ASP A 53 -11.43 -9.62 -5.20
CA ASP A 53 -12.46 -10.61 -5.51
C ASP A 53 -12.05 -12.02 -5.07
N GLY A 54 -13.01 -12.96 -5.10
CA GLY A 54 -12.80 -14.34 -4.65
C GLY A 54 -11.68 -15.08 -5.40
N ARG A 55 -11.41 -14.73 -6.67
CA ARG A 55 -10.30 -15.33 -7.43
C ARG A 55 -8.96 -15.02 -6.79
N ARG A 56 -8.76 -13.76 -6.38
CA ARG A 56 -7.53 -13.35 -5.69
C ARG A 56 -7.47 -13.88 -4.28
N VAL A 57 -8.61 -14.03 -3.59
CA VAL A 57 -8.65 -14.75 -2.30
C VAL A 57 -8.13 -16.18 -2.48
N LEU A 58 -8.70 -16.94 -3.41
CA LEU A 58 -8.28 -18.31 -3.68
C LEU A 58 -6.81 -18.39 -4.10
N ALA A 59 -6.33 -17.47 -4.95
CA ALA A 59 -4.92 -17.41 -5.33
C ALA A 59 -4.01 -17.20 -4.11
N SER A 60 -4.37 -16.32 -3.17
CA SER A 60 -3.61 -16.13 -1.93
C SER A 60 -3.58 -17.39 -1.07
N ILE A 61 -4.70 -18.11 -0.94
CA ILE A 61 -4.73 -19.38 -0.20
C ILE A 61 -3.85 -20.44 -0.88
N VAL A 62 -3.90 -20.54 -2.22
CA VAL A 62 -3.05 -21.46 -3.00
C VAL A 62 -1.56 -21.15 -2.82
N LEU A 63 -1.20 -19.88 -2.64
CA LEU A 63 0.17 -19.45 -2.35
C LEU A 63 0.60 -19.70 -0.89
N GLY A 64 -0.26 -20.31 -0.07
CA GLY A 64 0.04 -20.72 1.31
C GLY A 64 -0.41 -19.72 2.38
N ALA A 65 -1.13 -18.66 2.03
CA ALA A 65 -1.73 -17.79 3.05
C ALA A 65 -2.90 -18.50 3.76
N GLU A 66 -3.06 -18.25 5.07
CA GLU A 66 -4.19 -18.74 5.86
C GLU A 66 -5.37 -17.77 5.86
N GLY A 67 -5.18 -16.57 5.30
CA GLY A 67 -6.22 -15.58 5.17
C GLY A 67 -5.81 -14.42 4.28
N VAL A 68 -6.73 -13.47 4.11
CA VAL A 68 -6.52 -12.26 3.32
C VAL A 68 -6.95 -11.02 4.09
N GLN A 69 -6.25 -9.91 3.88
CA GLN A 69 -6.63 -8.59 4.37
C GLN A 69 -6.93 -7.69 3.17
N MET A 70 -8.17 -7.21 3.10
CA MET A 70 -8.68 -6.42 1.99
C MET A 70 -8.98 -5.00 2.47
N GLY A 71 -8.33 -4.00 1.87
CA GLY A 71 -8.56 -2.58 2.18
C GLY A 71 -9.43 -1.93 1.12
N THR A 72 -8.87 -1.68 -0.06
CA THR A 72 -9.52 -0.99 -1.17
C THR A 72 -10.89 -1.58 -1.54
N ALA A 73 -11.04 -2.90 -1.47
CA ALA A 73 -12.32 -3.57 -1.75
C ALA A 73 -13.47 -3.14 -0.80
N PHE A 74 -13.15 -2.80 0.45
CA PHE A 74 -14.13 -2.35 1.43
C PHE A 74 -14.25 -0.82 1.49
N LEU A 75 -13.32 -0.06 0.90
CA LEU A 75 -13.50 1.40 0.77
C LEU A 75 -14.68 1.79 -0.12
N THR A 76 -15.09 0.88 -1.02
CA THR A 76 -16.23 1.09 -1.92
C THR A 76 -17.54 0.51 -1.38
N SER A 77 -17.55 -0.06 -0.16
CA SER A 77 -18.78 -0.57 0.46
C SER A 77 -19.67 0.58 0.96
N ARG A 78 -20.96 0.27 1.16
CA ARG A 78 -21.93 1.25 1.70
C ARG A 78 -21.61 1.67 3.13
N ASP A 79 -21.04 0.76 3.92
CA ASP A 79 -20.69 0.98 5.33
C ASP A 79 -19.37 1.73 5.52
N SER A 80 -18.64 2.01 4.42
CA SER A 80 -17.40 2.77 4.48
C SER A 80 -17.67 4.27 4.68
N ASN A 81 -16.94 4.87 5.62
CA ASN A 81 -16.94 6.33 5.83
C ASN A 81 -16.02 7.09 4.84
N ALA A 82 -15.58 6.44 3.75
CA ALA A 82 -14.90 7.12 2.67
C ALA A 82 -15.82 8.15 2.02
N SER A 83 -15.28 9.32 1.66
CA SER A 83 -16.05 10.34 0.94
C SER A 83 -16.54 9.82 -0.40
N GLU A 84 -17.67 10.35 -0.89
CA GLU A 84 -18.20 10.02 -2.22
C GLU A 84 -17.14 10.26 -3.30
N LEU A 85 -16.43 11.39 -3.22
CA LEU A 85 -15.31 11.73 -4.11
C LEU A 85 -14.22 10.65 -4.13
N LEU A 86 -13.82 10.10 -2.97
CA LEU A 86 -12.81 9.04 -2.92
C LEU A 86 -13.36 7.72 -3.45
N ARG A 87 -14.61 7.40 -3.12
CA ARG A 87 -15.27 6.19 -3.60
C ARG A 87 -15.37 6.18 -5.12
N ASP A 88 -15.83 7.28 -5.71
CA ASP A 88 -15.94 7.45 -7.16
C ASP A 88 -14.57 7.44 -7.83
N ALA A 89 -13.57 8.08 -7.23
CA ALA A 89 -12.20 8.01 -7.74
C ALA A 89 -11.67 6.57 -7.77
N ILE A 90 -11.91 5.77 -6.73
CA ILE A 90 -11.50 4.37 -6.69
C ILE A 90 -12.21 3.56 -7.78
N ILE A 91 -13.53 3.71 -7.91
CA ILE A 91 -14.35 2.97 -8.89
C ILE A 91 -13.92 3.26 -10.33
N ASN A 92 -13.59 4.53 -10.62
CA ASN A 92 -13.25 4.98 -11.97
C ASN A 92 -11.75 4.90 -12.30
N SER A 93 -10.89 4.59 -11.32
CA SER A 93 -9.44 4.48 -11.52
C SER A 93 -9.03 3.21 -12.25
N LYS A 94 -7.96 3.30 -13.04
CA LYS A 94 -7.22 2.16 -13.59
C LYS A 94 -6.06 1.78 -12.68
N GLU A 95 -5.52 0.58 -12.84
CA GLU A 95 -4.37 0.13 -12.03
C GLU A 95 -3.15 1.06 -12.17
N THR A 96 -2.96 1.63 -13.37
CA THR A 96 -1.87 2.57 -13.70
C THR A 96 -2.01 3.93 -13.05
N ASP A 97 -3.19 4.26 -12.53
CA ASP A 97 -3.47 5.59 -11.98
C ASP A 97 -2.98 5.72 -10.53
N THR A 98 -2.45 4.65 -9.92
CA THR A 98 -1.94 4.70 -8.55
C THR A 98 -0.43 4.84 -8.48
N VAL A 99 0.03 5.68 -7.55
CA VAL A 99 1.46 5.95 -7.33
C VAL A 99 1.83 5.79 -5.87
N VAL A 100 3.10 5.47 -5.60
CA VAL A 100 3.66 5.48 -4.25
C VAL A 100 4.26 6.86 -4.00
N THR A 101 3.82 7.53 -2.95
CA THR A 101 4.21 8.91 -2.63
C THR A 101 4.47 9.10 -1.14
N LYS A 102 5.19 10.17 -0.79
CA LYS A 102 5.34 10.68 0.59
C LYS A 102 4.59 12.00 0.82
N ALA A 103 3.92 12.53 -0.20
CA ALA A 103 3.38 13.89 -0.23
C ALA A 103 2.46 14.23 0.95
N PHE A 104 1.64 13.28 1.43
CA PHE A 104 0.64 13.54 2.45
C PHE A 104 1.15 13.44 3.90
N SER A 105 2.08 12.53 4.18
CA SER A 105 2.44 12.17 5.58
C SER A 105 3.94 12.04 5.82
N GLY A 106 4.77 12.23 4.80
CA GLY A 106 6.20 11.94 4.85
C GLY A 106 6.56 10.45 4.81
N LYS A 107 5.60 9.55 5.03
CA LYS A 107 5.75 8.09 4.89
C LYS A 107 5.25 7.63 3.52
N LEU A 108 5.85 6.54 3.01
CA LEU A 108 5.44 5.94 1.74
C LEU A 108 4.02 5.40 1.85
N ALA A 109 3.15 5.85 0.95
CA ALA A 109 1.79 5.37 0.80
C ALA A 109 1.40 5.29 -0.66
N ARG A 110 0.56 4.31 -1.03
CA ARG A 110 -0.04 4.22 -2.36
C ARG A 110 -1.39 4.92 -2.36
N GLY A 111 -1.59 5.82 -3.32
CA GLY A 111 -2.85 6.51 -3.56
C GLY A 111 -3.07 6.75 -5.06
N ILE A 112 -4.27 7.19 -5.42
CA ILE A 112 -4.59 7.61 -6.78
C ILE A 112 -3.80 8.89 -7.09
N ASN A 113 -3.10 8.91 -8.21
CA ASN A 113 -2.33 10.05 -8.65
C ASN A 113 -3.27 11.25 -8.84
N ASN A 114 -2.85 12.39 -8.31
CA ASN A 114 -3.61 13.61 -8.38
C ASN A 114 -2.66 14.81 -8.40
N ARG A 115 -3.22 15.97 -8.70
CA ARG A 115 -2.49 17.23 -8.80
C ARG A 115 -1.61 17.51 -7.57
N PHE A 116 -2.10 17.23 -6.36
CA PHE A 116 -1.31 17.46 -5.14
C PHE A 116 -0.07 16.57 -5.09
N ILE A 117 -0.19 15.29 -5.45
CA ILE A 117 0.95 14.36 -5.52
C ILE A 117 1.98 14.85 -6.56
N GLU A 118 1.51 15.28 -7.72
CA GLU A 118 2.36 15.80 -8.79
C GLU A 118 3.14 17.05 -8.34
N GLU A 119 2.44 18.05 -7.80
CA GLU A 119 3.06 19.29 -7.30
C GLU A 119 4.08 19.03 -6.17
N MET A 120 3.75 18.12 -5.24
CA MET A 120 4.64 17.77 -4.15
C MET A 120 5.82 16.87 -4.59
N SER A 121 5.71 16.16 -5.70
CA SER A 121 6.81 15.32 -6.22
C SER A 121 8.01 16.15 -6.69
N HIS A 122 7.76 17.38 -7.16
CA HIS A 122 8.77 18.33 -7.61
C HIS A 122 9.36 19.17 -6.47
N THR A 123 8.67 19.21 -5.33
CA THR A 123 9.16 19.90 -4.15
C THR A 123 10.16 18.98 -3.45
N LYS A 124 11.47 19.21 -3.66
CA LYS A 124 12.51 18.53 -2.87
C LYS A 124 12.15 18.71 -1.40
N ALA A 125 11.89 17.58 -0.73
CA ALA A 125 11.55 17.53 0.68
C ALA A 125 12.37 18.56 1.44
N THR A 126 11.64 19.47 2.06
CA THR A 126 12.13 20.71 2.64
C THR A 126 13.04 20.45 3.83
N SER A 127 14.26 19.99 3.58
CA SER A 127 15.36 19.99 4.54
C SER A 127 15.89 21.41 4.78
N GLN A 128 15.46 22.40 3.98
CA GLN A 128 15.95 23.77 4.01
C GLN A 128 15.15 24.75 4.87
N ILE A 129 13.86 24.52 5.16
CA ILE A 129 13.07 25.51 5.92
C ILE A 129 13.44 25.52 7.42
N ILE A 130 13.97 24.43 7.97
CA ILE A 130 14.39 24.41 9.38
C ILE A 130 15.72 25.16 9.58
N GLN A 131 16.59 25.28 8.55
CA GLN A 131 17.85 26.02 8.71
C GLN A 131 17.68 27.54 8.68
N TYR A 132 16.57 28.08 8.15
CA TYR A 132 16.38 29.53 8.03
C TYR A 132 15.80 30.20 9.30
N LYS A 133 15.54 29.44 10.38
CA LYS A 133 15.05 29.96 11.67
C LYS A 133 16.07 29.90 12.81
N MET A 134 17.32 29.54 12.52
CA MET A 134 18.41 29.49 13.51
C MET A 134 19.66 30.26 13.04
N SER A 135 19.48 31.46 12.48
CA SER A 135 20.54 32.44 12.24
C SER A 135 20.04 33.84 12.54
#